data_AF-A0A4R4ZV32-F1
#
_entry.id   AF-A0A4R4ZV32-F1
#
_cell.length_a   1.000
_cell.length_b   1.000
_cell.length_c   1.000
_cell.angle_alpha   90.00
_cell.angle_beta   90.00
_cell.angle_gamma   90.00
#
_symmetry.space_group_name_H-M   'P 1'
#
loop_
_entity.id
_entity.type
_entity.pdbx_description
1 polymer ?
#
loop_
_entity_poly.entity_id
_entity_poly.type
_entity_poly.pdbx_seq_one_letter_code
_entity_poly.pdbx_strand_id
1 'polypeptide(L)'
;MRDPLQRLYQTKLALLAVIFVVVGAGLLVVVHWPGLLPAWTSGLPLTDLGSALFTTGLVVIAFEYVDGRDSEERADARLRATIRSEAPAIREAVIRGFAVESDDLKRVATPELLDQIAENSIGLRFGDRDFAREVYSDIRDQAIKAEERWYDAKVQIDIGVPSDPGPVRVPLFDVTVRWEYTVVPHHRFRRFAAVSDGARYDELASQSGDTSVWFHGPVEGLVATDPSAFSLQRFTVDGHARQITRTEDATVQIYAVDVGAEVVADAQPVVVSFTFTTRIAQAGHVLRFDTDRPTRGLAVEMNYDDAGISRMRMFDYTAPGARRPLIDESASPTGQRLRFSHDGWLFPRSGLLFTWTLDREIALALKPGQHNARQGKTLDGRAHEPSARS
;
A
#
# COMPACT_ATOMS: atom_id res chain seq x y z
N MET A 1 2.31 -46.89 -0.80
CA MET A 1 1.09 -47.56 -0.29
C MET A 1 1.14 -49.01 -0.76
N ARG A 2 1.16 -50.00 0.14
CA ARG A 2 1.21 -51.42 -0.28
C ARG A 2 -0.09 -51.78 -1.00
N ASP A 3 0.03 -52.45 -2.14
CA ASP A 3 -1.07 -52.91 -2.99
C ASP A 3 -2.10 -53.72 -2.16
N PRO A 4 -3.41 -53.45 -2.24
CA PRO A 4 -4.45 -54.18 -1.50
C PRO A 4 -4.35 -55.69 -1.66
N LEU A 5 -3.87 -56.19 -2.80
CA LEU A 5 -3.65 -57.62 -3.02
C LEU A 5 -2.55 -58.19 -2.13
N GLN A 6 -1.43 -57.47 -1.96
CA GLN A 6 -0.33 -57.90 -1.09
C GLN A 6 -0.74 -57.95 0.37
N ARG A 7 -1.55 -57.00 0.83
CA ARG A 7 -2.11 -57.02 2.20
C ARG A 7 -3.00 -58.24 2.40
N LEU A 8 -3.85 -58.56 1.43
CA LEU A 8 -4.70 -59.76 1.48
C LEU A 8 -3.87 -61.05 1.55
N TYR A 9 -2.79 -61.15 0.79
CA TYR A 9 -1.89 -62.31 0.83
C TYR A 9 -1.17 -62.44 2.17
N GLN A 10 -0.67 -61.35 2.75
CA GLN A 10 -0.05 -61.36 4.09
C GLN A 10 -1.06 -61.78 5.17
N THR A 11 -2.28 -61.24 5.16
CA THR A 11 -3.30 -61.62 6.15
C THR A 11 -3.71 -63.10 6.01
N LYS A 12 -3.80 -63.63 4.78
CA LYS A 12 -4.07 -65.05 4.55
C LYS A 12 -2.94 -65.95 5.05
N LEU A 13 -1.69 -65.52 4.88
CA LEU A 13 -0.52 -66.26 5.33
C LEU A 13 -0.44 -66.29 6.87
N ALA A 14 -0.65 -65.14 7.52
CA ALA A 14 -0.74 -65.03 8.97
C ALA A 14 -1.85 -65.92 9.55
N LEU A 15 -3.04 -65.91 8.94
CA LEU A 15 -4.15 -66.77 9.35
C LEU A 15 -3.79 -68.26 9.22
N LEU A 16 -3.16 -68.64 8.11
CA LEU A 16 -2.73 -70.01 7.85
C LEU A 16 -1.65 -70.46 8.83
N ALA A 17 -0.71 -69.58 9.19
CA ALA A 17 0.30 -69.84 10.22
C ALA A 17 -0.34 -70.07 11.60
N VAL A 18 -1.32 -69.25 11.99
CA VAL A 18 -2.08 -69.45 13.24
C VAL A 18 -2.83 -70.78 13.22
N ILE A 19 -3.47 -71.13 12.11
CA ILE A 19 -4.14 -72.44 11.94
C ILE A 19 -3.13 -73.57 12.11
N PHE A 20 -1.94 -73.48 11.50
CA PHE A 20 -0.90 -74.50 11.61
C PHE A 20 -0.39 -74.66 13.05
N VAL A 21 -0.22 -73.58 13.80
CA VAL A 21 0.13 -73.63 15.24
C VAL A 21 -0.97 -74.31 16.04
N VAL A 22 -2.24 -73.91 15.84
CA VAL A 22 -3.38 -74.46 16.60
C VAL A 22 -3.60 -75.94 16.28
N VAL A 23 -3.58 -76.32 15.01
CA VAL A 23 -3.75 -77.71 14.56
C VAL A 23 -2.57 -78.58 15.00
N GLY A 24 -1.33 -78.07 14.87
CA GLY A 24 -0.13 -78.76 15.33
C GLY A 24 -0.13 -79.02 16.85
N ALA A 25 -0.49 -78.00 17.64
CA ALA A 25 -0.65 -78.15 19.09
C ALA A 25 -1.79 -79.13 19.46
N GLY A 26 -2.93 -79.05 18.77
CA GLY A 26 -4.05 -79.96 18.96
C GLY A 26 -3.67 -81.43 18.67
N LEU A 27 -2.94 -81.68 17.58
CA LEU A 27 -2.42 -83.01 17.25
C LEU A 27 -1.48 -83.55 18.33
N LEU A 28 -0.56 -82.72 18.83
CA LEU A 28 0.35 -83.12 19.91
C LEU A 28 -0.40 -83.47 21.21
N VAL A 29 -1.43 -82.70 21.57
CA VAL A 29 -2.27 -82.98 22.75
C VAL A 29 -3.04 -84.28 22.59
N VAL A 30 -3.65 -84.53 21.42
CA VAL A 30 -4.44 -85.74 21.15
C VAL A 30 -3.58 -87.00 21.14
N VAL A 31 -2.35 -86.93 20.61
CA VAL A 31 -1.40 -88.06 20.62
C VAL A 31 -0.94 -88.40 22.03
N HIS A 32 -0.82 -87.41 22.92
CA HIS A 32 -0.37 -87.63 24.29
C HIS A 32 -1.47 -88.06 25.26
N TRP A 33 -2.74 -88.09 24.81
CA TRP A 33 -3.87 -88.44 25.66
C TRP A 33 -4.27 -89.91 25.50
N PRO A 34 -4.07 -90.75 26.52
CA PRO A 34 -4.35 -92.17 26.41
C PRO A 34 -5.87 -92.43 26.28
N GLY A 35 -6.27 -93.21 25.27
CA GLY A 35 -7.65 -93.67 25.07
C GLY A 35 -8.45 -92.93 23.99
N LEU A 36 -7.91 -91.88 23.37
CA LEU A 36 -8.59 -91.08 22.33
C LEU A 36 -8.37 -91.59 20.90
N LEU A 37 -7.28 -92.31 20.65
CA LEU A 37 -6.91 -92.77 19.31
C LEU A 37 -7.07 -94.29 19.16
N PRO A 38 -7.67 -94.78 18.06
CA PRO A 38 -7.83 -96.22 17.82
C PRO A 38 -6.48 -96.90 17.56
N ALA A 39 -6.34 -98.19 17.89
CA ALA A 39 -5.06 -98.91 17.82
C ALA A 39 -4.36 -98.90 16.44
N TRP A 40 -5.09 -98.70 15.33
CA TRP A 40 -4.54 -98.64 13.97
C TRP A 40 -3.73 -97.36 13.68
N THR A 41 -3.83 -96.32 14.51
CA THR A 41 -3.08 -95.06 14.32
C THR A 41 -1.67 -95.09 14.90
N SER A 42 -1.28 -96.20 15.55
CA SER A 42 0.04 -96.39 16.18
C SER A 42 1.22 -96.44 15.19
N GLY A 43 0.95 -96.62 13.89
CA GLY A 43 1.96 -96.61 12.82
C GLY A 43 2.10 -95.29 12.05
N LEU A 44 1.28 -94.27 12.37
CA LEU A 44 1.33 -92.97 11.69
C LEU A 44 2.21 -91.98 12.49
N PRO A 45 3.10 -91.22 11.83
CA PRO A 45 4.00 -90.26 12.50
C PRO A 45 3.27 -88.97 12.89
N LEU A 46 2.17 -89.07 13.63
CA LEU A 46 1.31 -87.96 14.05
C LEU A 46 2.05 -86.95 14.95
N THR A 47 3.01 -87.43 15.76
CA THR A 47 3.89 -86.58 16.58
C THR A 47 4.81 -85.73 15.72
N ASP A 48 5.41 -86.32 14.69
CA ASP A 48 6.31 -85.62 13.78
C ASP A 48 5.53 -84.61 12.93
N LEU A 49 4.30 -84.96 12.51
CA LEU A 49 3.42 -84.05 11.78
C LEU A 49 2.95 -82.87 12.65
N GLY A 50 2.53 -83.14 13.89
CA GLY A 50 2.07 -82.12 14.83
C GLY A 50 3.18 -81.15 15.21
N SER A 51 4.40 -81.67 15.47
CA SER A 51 5.57 -80.85 15.76
C SER A 51 6.06 -80.05 14.53
N ALA A 52 6.05 -80.64 13.33
CA ALA A 52 6.40 -79.93 12.09
C ALA A 52 5.42 -78.78 11.79
N LEU A 53 4.11 -79.00 11.93
CA LEU A 53 3.10 -77.96 11.72
C LEU A 53 3.21 -76.85 12.76
N PHE A 54 3.38 -77.22 14.04
CA PHE A 54 3.54 -76.27 15.12
C PHE A 54 4.79 -75.39 14.94
N THR A 55 5.95 -76.01 14.68
CA THR A 55 7.22 -75.29 14.48
C THR A 55 7.17 -74.41 13.23
N THR A 56 6.61 -74.90 12.12
CA THR A 56 6.47 -74.11 10.89
C THR A 56 5.59 -72.88 11.09
N GLY A 57 4.43 -73.03 11.74
CA GLY A 57 3.54 -71.90 12.01
C GLY A 57 4.19 -70.85 12.94
N LEU A 58 4.97 -71.28 13.93
CA LEU A 58 5.66 -70.40 14.87
C LEU A 58 6.80 -69.63 14.20
N VAL A 59 7.53 -70.28 13.28
CA VAL A 59 8.57 -69.64 12.45
C VAL A 59 7.96 -68.55 11.58
N VAL A 60 6.84 -68.80 10.89
CA VAL A 60 6.18 -67.80 10.03
C VAL A 60 5.73 -66.57 10.82
N ILE A 61 5.10 -66.76 12.00
CA ILE A 61 4.67 -65.67 12.86
C ILE A 61 5.86 -64.85 13.37
N ALA A 62 6.95 -65.51 13.77
CA ALA A 62 8.17 -64.83 14.22
C ALA A 62 8.81 -64.00 13.09
N PHE A 63 8.86 -64.55 11.87
CA PHE A 63 9.35 -63.81 10.69
C PHE A 63 8.49 -62.59 10.36
N GLU A 64 7.16 -62.71 10.40
CA GLU A 64 6.26 -61.58 10.13
C GLU A 64 6.38 -60.47 11.20
N TYR A 65 6.50 -60.83 12.47
CA TYR A 65 6.65 -59.86 13.56
C TYR A 65 7.97 -59.07 13.46
N VAL A 66 9.07 -59.77 13.12
CA VAL A 66 10.39 -59.14 12.97
C VAL A 66 10.45 -58.28 11.71
N ASP A 67 9.98 -58.78 10.55
CA ASP A 67 10.05 -58.03 9.30
C ASP A 67 9.06 -56.84 9.26
N GLY A 68 7.92 -56.95 9.93
CA GLY A 68 6.91 -55.89 10.02
C GLY A 68 7.45 -54.58 10.60
N ARG A 69 8.01 -54.63 11.81
CA ARG A 69 8.57 -53.45 12.50
C ARG A 69 9.76 -52.85 11.75
N ASP A 70 10.69 -53.70 11.33
CA ASP A 70 11.90 -53.29 10.62
C ASP A 70 11.58 -52.65 9.25
N SER A 71 10.50 -53.08 8.59
CA SER A 71 10.09 -52.52 7.31
C SER A 71 9.54 -51.09 7.42
N GLU A 72 8.81 -50.78 8.49
CA GLU A 72 8.25 -49.45 8.73
C GLU A 72 9.33 -48.44 9.12
N GLU A 73 10.25 -48.83 10.01
CA GLU A 73 11.37 -47.98 10.40
C GLU A 73 12.28 -47.65 9.20
N ARG A 74 12.55 -48.62 8.32
CA ARG A 74 13.31 -48.39 7.09
C ARG A 74 12.53 -47.58 6.07
N ALA A 75 11.20 -47.66 6.03
CA ALA A 75 10.38 -46.85 5.14
C ALA A 75 10.37 -45.39 5.60
N ASP A 76 10.22 -45.15 6.90
CA ASP A 76 10.22 -43.81 7.49
C ASP A 76 11.61 -43.16 7.40
N ALA A 77 12.68 -43.94 7.66
CA ALA A 77 14.05 -43.50 7.44
C ALA A 77 14.32 -43.15 5.97
N ARG A 78 13.83 -43.95 5.01
CA ARG A 78 13.93 -43.64 3.57
C ARG A 78 13.14 -42.40 3.18
N LEU A 79 11.94 -42.21 3.73
CA LEU A 79 11.14 -41.01 3.47
C LEU A 79 11.84 -39.76 4.00
N ARG A 80 12.33 -39.78 5.25
CA ARG A 80 13.11 -38.67 5.81
C ARG A 80 14.40 -38.41 5.02
N ALA A 81 15.10 -39.46 4.60
CA ALA A 81 16.28 -39.33 3.75
C ALA A 81 15.95 -38.69 2.41
N THR A 82 14.84 -39.09 1.77
CA THR A 82 14.36 -38.53 0.50
C THR A 82 13.94 -37.08 0.65
N ILE A 83 13.18 -36.74 1.69
CA ILE A 83 12.82 -35.34 1.98
C ILE A 83 14.08 -34.52 2.22
N ARG A 84 15.06 -35.04 2.95
CA ARG A 84 16.31 -34.32 3.22
C ARG A 84 17.18 -34.14 1.98
N SER A 85 17.18 -35.13 1.07
CA SER A 85 17.91 -35.04 -0.20
C SER A 85 17.24 -34.13 -1.21
N GLU A 86 15.90 -34.12 -1.27
CA GLU A 86 15.11 -33.33 -2.22
C GLU A 86 14.76 -31.93 -1.70
N ALA A 87 14.83 -31.69 -0.38
CA ALA A 87 14.53 -30.38 0.23
C ALA A 87 15.27 -29.20 -0.43
N PRO A 88 16.57 -29.31 -0.80
CA PRO A 88 17.25 -28.25 -1.55
C PRO A 88 16.61 -27.98 -2.92
N ALA A 89 16.24 -29.02 -3.67
CA ALA A 89 15.60 -28.89 -4.97
C ALA A 89 14.20 -28.29 -4.86
N ILE A 90 13.43 -28.70 -3.85
CA ILE A 90 12.11 -28.14 -3.53
C ILE A 90 12.25 -26.66 -3.15
N ARG A 91 13.20 -26.31 -2.26
CA ARG A 91 13.46 -24.92 -1.86
C ARG A 91 13.85 -24.06 -3.07
N GLU A 92 14.71 -24.58 -3.93
CA GLU A 92 15.16 -23.89 -5.15
C GLU A 92 14.00 -23.69 -6.13
N ALA A 93 13.12 -24.68 -6.29
CA ALA A 93 11.92 -24.56 -7.11
C ALA A 93 10.97 -23.48 -6.56
N VAL A 94 10.76 -23.44 -5.23
CA VAL A 94 9.94 -22.41 -4.58
C VAL A 94 10.56 -21.02 -4.75
N ILE A 95 11.88 -20.86 -4.51
CA ILE A 95 12.57 -19.59 -4.70
C ILE A 95 12.47 -19.12 -6.16
N ARG A 96 12.66 -20.02 -7.14
CA ARG A 96 12.49 -19.69 -8.56
C ARG A 96 11.05 -19.31 -8.90
N GLY A 97 10.06 -20.01 -8.33
CA GLY A 97 8.66 -19.62 -8.43
C GLY A 97 8.41 -18.20 -7.93
N PHE A 98 8.97 -17.84 -6.76
CA PHE A 98 8.89 -16.48 -6.20
C PHE A 98 9.64 -15.43 -7.02
N ALA A 99 10.73 -15.79 -7.68
CA ALA A 99 11.60 -14.84 -8.39
C ALA A 99 11.23 -14.63 -9.86
N VAL A 100 10.64 -15.63 -10.53
CA VAL A 100 10.54 -15.65 -12.01
C VAL A 100 9.12 -15.93 -12.51
N GLU A 101 8.33 -16.78 -11.85
CA GLU A 101 7.04 -17.27 -12.38
C GLU A 101 5.86 -16.78 -11.51
N SER A 102 5.33 -15.59 -11.83
CA SER A 102 4.30 -14.91 -11.03
C SER A 102 2.93 -15.61 -10.96
N ASP A 103 2.63 -16.53 -11.88
CA ASP A 103 1.30 -17.15 -11.98
C ASP A 103 1.10 -18.28 -10.95
N ASP A 104 2.16 -19.01 -10.59
CA ASP A 104 2.09 -20.02 -9.51
C ASP A 104 1.96 -19.36 -8.13
N LEU A 105 2.50 -18.16 -7.96
CA LEU A 105 2.37 -17.37 -6.73
C LEU A 105 0.92 -16.92 -6.49
N LYS A 106 0.20 -16.49 -7.53
CA LYS A 106 -1.19 -16.03 -7.40
C LYS A 106 -2.12 -17.07 -6.74
N ARG A 107 -1.78 -18.36 -6.84
CA ARG A 107 -2.60 -19.45 -6.29
C ARG A 107 -2.45 -19.65 -4.78
N VAL A 108 -1.34 -19.22 -4.20
CA VAL A 108 -0.98 -19.50 -2.78
C VAL A 108 -0.55 -18.26 -2.00
N ALA A 109 -0.31 -17.14 -2.68
CA ALA A 109 0.12 -15.91 -2.06
C ALA A 109 -1.08 -15.12 -1.51
N THR A 110 -1.17 -15.02 -0.19
CA THR A 110 -2.03 -14.03 0.46
C THR A 110 -1.35 -12.65 0.42
N PRO A 111 -2.10 -11.53 0.50
CA PRO A 111 -1.52 -10.20 0.59
C PRO A 111 -0.48 -10.08 1.71
N GLU A 112 -0.73 -10.71 2.87
CA GLU A 112 0.17 -10.70 4.02
C GLU A 112 1.49 -11.43 3.73
N LEU A 113 1.44 -12.54 2.97
CA LEU A 113 2.64 -13.25 2.57
C LEU A 113 3.47 -12.43 1.58
N LEU A 114 2.83 -11.77 0.62
CA LEU A 114 3.52 -10.88 -0.33
C LEU A 114 4.18 -9.70 0.39
N ASP A 115 3.47 -9.09 1.34
CA ASP A 115 3.99 -8.02 2.19
C ASP A 115 5.22 -8.49 2.98
N GLN A 116 5.13 -9.65 3.64
CA GLN A 116 6.26 -10.21 4.40
C GLN A 116 7.46 -10.53 3.51
N ILE A 117 7.24 -11.06 2.31
CA ILE A 117 8.32 -11.37 1.37
C ILE A 117 8.97 -10.08 0.87
N ALA A 118 8.20 -9.05 0.56
CA ALA A 118 8.70 -7.76 0.15
C ALA A 118 9.51 -7.09 1.27
N GLU A 119 8.98 -7.01 2.49
CA GLU A 119 9.69 -6.48 3.66
C GLU A 119 11.01 -7.22 3.92
N ASN A 120 10.99 -8.55 3.90
CA ASN A 120 12.20 -9.37 4.10
C ASN A 120 13.22 -9.13 2.98
N SER A 121 12.77 -9.05 1.73
CA SER A 121 13.64 -8.84 0.57
C SER A 121 14.29 -7.45 0.59
N ILE A 122 13.51 -6.42 0.91
CA ILE A 122 13.99 -5.04 1.06
C ILE A 122 14.94 -4.95 2.27
N GLY A 123 14.60 -5.57 3.40
CA GLY A 123 15.44 -5.62 4.60
C GLY A 123 16.79 -6.30 4.36
N LEU A 124 16.82 -7.39 3.57
CA LEU A 124 18.07 -8.03 3.15
C LEU A 124 18.92 -7.12 2.28
N ARG A 125 18.31 -6.24 1.47
CA ARG A 125 19.02 -5.27 0.62
C ARG A 125 19.57 -4.07 1.38
N PHE A 126 18.83 -3.55 2.34
CA PHE A 126 19.30 -2.44 3.19
C PHE A 126 20.25 -2.91 4.29
N GLY A 127 20.17 -4.18 4.71
CA GLY A 127 20.84 -4.64 5.92
C GLY A 127 20.17 -4.15 7.21
N ASP A 128 19.01 -3.52 7.09
CA ASP A 128 18.21 -2.94 8.18
C ASP A 128 16.74 -3.32 7.98
N ARG A 129 16.18 -4.08 8.93
CA ARG A 129 14.80 -4.58 8.86
C ARG A 129 13.79 -3.54 9.29
N ASP A 130 14.11 -2.67 10.24
CA ASP A 130 13.16 -1.69 10.74
C ASP A 130 12.99 -0.58 9.70
N PHE A 131 14.09 -0.12 9.09
CA PHE A 131 14.04 0.80 7.95
C PHE A 131 13.26 0.22 6.77
N ALA A 132 13.46 -1.07 6.43
CA ALA A 132 12.71 -1.72 5.36
C ALA A 132 11.20 -1.78 5.62
N ARG A 133 10.80 -2.03 6.87
CA ARG A 133 9.38 -2.02 7.27
C ARG A 133 8.78 -0.64 7.09
N GLU A 134 9.47 0.42 7.49
CA GLU A 134 8.99 1.81 7.32
C GLU A 134 8.83 2.16 5.83
N VAL A 135 9.84 1.90 5.00
CA VAL A 135 9.80 2.17 3.56
C VAL A 135 8.70 1.36 2.86
N TYR A 136 8.58 0.07 3.17
CA TYR A 136 7.55 -0.77 2.55
C TYR A 136 6.15 -0.37 2.99
N SER A 137 5.95 -0.04 4.28
CA SER A 137 4.63 0.42 4.75
C SER A 137 4.22 1.71 4.03
N ASP A 138 5.15 2.65 3.82
CA ASP A 138 4.87 3.88 3.08
C ASP A 138 4.45 3.60 1.63
N ILE A 139 5.16 2.70 0.93
CA ILE A 139 4.80 2.26 -0.43
C ILE A 139 3.43 1.56 -0.43
N ARG A 140 3.20 0.66 0.53
CA ARG A 140 1.93 -0.07 0.64
C ARG A 140 0.77 0.91 0.82
N ASP A 141 0.91 1.87 1.72
CA ASP A 141 -0.13 2.83 2.04
C ASP A 141 -0.38 3.82 0.90
N GLN A 142 0.67 4.25 0.19
CA GLN A 142 0.55 5.23 -0.89
C GLN A 142 0.21 4.63 -2.26
N ALA A 143 0.61 3.40 -2.55
CA ALA A 143 0.57 2.83 -3.90
C ALA A 143 -0.23 1.52 -4.03
N ILE A 144 -0.17 0.65 -3.02
CA ILE A 144 -0.88 -0.63 -3.03
C ILE A 144 -2.34 -0.44 -2.61
N LYS A 145 -2.58 0.32 -1.52
CA LYS A 145 -3.92 0.67 -1.05
C LYS A 145 -4.64 1.70 -1.93
N ALA A 146 -3.92 2.38 -2.82
CA ALA A 146 -4.53 3.27 -3.78
C ALA A 146 -5.37 2.48 -4.79
N GLU A 147 -6.70 2.53 -4.62
CA GLU A 147 -7.66 1.88 -5.51
C GLU A 147 -7.62 2.48 -6.93
N GLU A 148 -7.41 3.80 -7.02
CA GLU A 148 -7.32 4.53 -8.29
C GLU A 148 -5.91 5.09 -8.53
N ARG A 149 -5.51 5.07 -9.81
CA ARG A 149 -4.26 5.65 -10.31
C ARG A 149 -4.58 6.58 -11.47
N TRP A 150 -3.94 7.74 -11.50
CA TRP A 150 -4.18 8.75 -12.52
C TRP A 150 -3.09 8.71 -13.58
N TYR A 151 -3.50 8.92 -14.83
CA TYR A 151 -2.63 8.91 -16.00
C TYR A 151 -2.83 10.19 -16.82
N ASP A 152 -1.76 10.64 -17.47
CA ASP A 152 -1.76 11.79 -18.38
C ASP A 152 -2.36 13.06 -17.75
N ALA A 153 -2.05 13.27 -16.47
CA ALA A 153 -2.65 14.34 -15.67
C ALA A 153 -2.16 15.71 -16.12
N LYS A 154 -3.10 16.59 -16.46
CA LYS A 154 -2.87 17.99 -16.81
C LYS A 154 -3.54 18.87 -15.77
N VAL A 155 -2.79 19.85 -15.28
CA VAL A 155 -3.27 20.82 -14.31
C VAL A 155 -2.99 22.23 -14.81
N GLN A 156 -4.03 23.04 -14.82
CA GLN A 156 -3.92 24.48 -15.04
C GLN A 156 -4.26 25.18 -13.74
N ILE A 157 -3.38 26.08 -13.31
CA ILE A 157 -3.55 26.88 -12.10
C ILE A 157 -3.52 28.34 -12.53
N ASP A 158 -4.59 29.06 -12.25
CA ASP A 158 -4.70 30.50 -12.50
C ASP A 158 -4.82 31.19 -11.14
N ILE A 159 -3.88 32.09 -10.84
CA ILE A 159 -3.94 32.93 -9.63
C ILE A 159 -4.27 34.37 -10.02
N GLY A 160 -5.27 34.93 -9.36
CA GLY A 160 -5.74 36.28 -9.62
C GLY A 160 -6.21 36.99 -8.35
N VAL A 161 -6.53 38.27 -8.48
CA VAL A 161 -7.09 39.07 -7.39
C VAL A 161 -8.62 38.88 -7.36
N PRO A 162 -9.22 38.56 -6.20
CA PRO A 162 -10.66 38.40 -6.11
C PRO A 162 -11.38 39.70 -6.47
N SER A 163 -12.44 39.60 -7.28
CA SER A 163 -13.30 40.74 -7.62
C SER A 163 -14.13 41.23 -6.43
N ASP A 164 -14.50 40.31 -5.53
CA ASP A 164 -15.16 40.60 -4.27
C ASP A 164 -14.29 40.09 -3.10
N PRO A 165 -13.66 40.99 -2.33
CA PRO A 165 -12.81 40.61 -1.20
C PRO A 165 -13.60 39.97 -0.04
N GLY A 166 -14.93 40.06 -0.04
CA GLY A 166 -15.77 39.54 1.03
C GLY A 166 -15.53 40.26 2.37
N PRO A 167 -15.89 39.64 3.51
CA PRO A 167 -15.74 40.24 4.84
C PRO A 167 -14.30 40.20 5.37
N VAL A 168 -13.39 39.57 4.63
CA VAL A 168 -12.01 39.28 5.05
C VAL A 168 -11.16 40.54 4.95
N ARG A 169 -10.42 40.86 6.02
CA ARG A 169 -9.63 42.09 6.11
C ARG A 169 -8.22 41.99 5.52
N VAL A 170 -7.78 40.78 5.18
CA VAL A 170 -6.47 40.53 4.57
C VAL A 170 -6.60 40.43 3.05
N PRO A 171 -5.64 40.95 2.26
CA PRO A 171 -5.62 40.74 0.81
C PRO A 171 -5.52 39.25 0.48
N LEU A 172 -6.40 38.78 -0.41
CA LEU A 172 -6.48 37.39 -0.85
C LEU A 172 -6.10 37.24 -2.33
N PHE A 173 -5.81 36.01 -2.72
CA PHE A 173 -5.84 35.54 -4.10
C PHE A 173 -7.02 34.59 -4.30
N ASP A 174 -7.68 34.69 -5.45
CA ASP A 174 -8.52 33.63 -5.98
C ASP A 174 -7.61 32.70 -6.81
N VAL A 175 -7.55 31.43 -6.44
CA VAL A 175 -6.81 30.39 -7.15
C VAL A 175 -7.82 29.47 -7.81
N THR A 176 -7.80 29.41 -9.14
CA THR A 176 -8.60 28.47 -9.93
C THR A 176 -7.69 27.33 -10.37
N VAL A 177 -8.09 26.09 -10.06
CA VAL A 177 -7.34 24.89 -10.44
C VAL A 177 -8.23 24.00 -11.29
N ARG A 178 -7.79 23.72 -12.51
CA ARG A 178 -8.42 22.76 -13.42
C ARG A 178 -7.55 21.52 -13.53
N TRP A 179 -8.14 20.37 -13.22
CA TRP A 179 -7.57 19.05 -13.45
C TRP A 179 -8.20 18.39 -14.67
N GLU A 180 -7.40 17.60 -15.38
CA GLU A 180 -7.82 16.65 -16.40
C GLU A 180 -6.89 15.44 -16.32
N TYR A 181 -7.44 14.23 -16.17
CA TYR A 181 -6.64 13.00 -16.07
C TYR A 181 -7.47 11.79 -16.52
N THR A 182 -6.77 10.73 -16.89
CA THR A 182 -7.36 9.44 -17.20
C THR A 182 -7.32 8.53 -15.97
N VAL A 183 -8.41 7.85 -15.66
CA VAL A 183 -8.53 6.92 -14.53
C VAL A 183 -9.46 5.76 -14.88
N VAL A 184 -9.25 4.59 -14.30
CA VAL A 184 -10.27 3.53 -14.24
C VAL A 184 -11.03 3.73 -12.93
N PRO A 185 -12.30 4.18 -12.93
CA PRO A 185 -13.00 4.52 -11.70
C PRO A 185 -13.32 3.27 -10.87
N HIS A 186 -13.02 3.33 -9.57
CA HIS A 186 -13.39 2.29 -8.60
C HIS A 186 -14.56 2.74 -7.71
N HIS A 187 -14.83 4.04 -7.66
CA HIS A 187 -15.87 4.61 -6.81
C HIS A 187 -16.98 5.27 -7.62
N ARG A 188 -18.24 4.98 -7.26
CA ARG A 188 -19.40 5.63 -7.87
C ARG A 188 -19.47 7.12 -7.53
N PHE A 189 -19.06 7.50 -6.33
CA PHE A 189 -19.02 8.89 -5.94
C PHE A 189 -17.59 9.38 -5.97
N ARG A 190 -17.38 10.67 -6.26
CA ARG A 190 -16.14 11.39 -5.99
C ARG A 190 -16.44 12.52 -5.04
N ARG A 191 -15.68 12.62 -3.95
CA ARG A 191 -15.88 13.63 -2.92
C ARG A 191 -14.67 14.56 -2.79
N PHE A 192 -14.96 15.81 -2.47
CA PHE A 192 -13.99 16.88 -2.27
C PHE A 192 -14.31 17.53 -0.93
N ALA A 193 -13.52 17.24 0.10
CA ALA A 193 -13.70 17.77 1.44
C ALA A 193 -12.75 18.95 1.66
N ALA A 194 -13.23 20.04 2.24
CA ALA A 194 -12.40 21.15 2.69
C ALA A 194 -12.54 21.32 4.21
N VAL A 195 -11.40 21.35 4.90
CA VAL A 195 -11.31 21.39 6.37
C VAL A 195 -10.24 22.39 6.83
N SER A 196 -10.47 23.03 7.98
CA SER A 196 -9.46 23.87 8.64
C SER A 196 -8.81 23.21 9.86
N ASP A 197 -9.39 22.11 10.35
CA ASP A 197 -8.87 21.39 11.51
C ASP A 197 -7.91 20.28 11.07
N GLY A 198 -6.73 20.24 11.69
CA GLY A 198 -5.68 19.29 11.32
C GLY A 198 -6.02 17.85 11.70
N ALA A 199 -6.63 17.62 12.86
CA ALA A 199 -7.03 16.28 13.26
C ALA A 199 -8.12 15.71 12.34
N ARG A 200 -9.07 16.57 11.95
CA ARG A 200 -10.11 16.21 10.98
C ARG A 200 -9.53 15.96 9.58
N TYR A 201 -8.52 16.72 9.17
CA TYR A 201 -7.80 16.48 7.92
C TYR A 201 -7.15 15.09 7.93
N ASP A 202 -6.40 14.75 8.98
CA ASP A 202 -5.72 13.46 9.09
C ASP A 202 -6.72 12.29 9.10
N GLU A 203 -7.85 12.44 9.80
CA GLU A 203 -8.92 11.45 9.80
C GLU A 203 -9.47 11.20 8.39
N LEU A 204 -9.87 12.26 7.67
CA LEU A 204 -10.43 12.14 6.32
C LEU A 204 -9.38 11.68 5.30
N ALA A 205 -8.14 12.12 5.42
CA ALA A 205 -7.04 11.72 4.54
C ALA A 205 -6.69 10.23 4.73
N SER A 206 -6.86 9.69 5.94
CA SER A 206 -6.63 8.28 6.25
C SER A 206 -7.72 7.34 5.73
N GLN A 207 -8.95 7.84 5.52
CA GLN A 207 -10.08 7.11 4.96
C GLN A 207 -10.00 7.02 3.42
N SER A 208 -8.77 6.93 2.90
CA SER A 208 -8.46 6.97 1.47
C SER A 208 -9.35 6.03 0.68
N GLY A 209 -10.01 6.60 -0.35
CA GLY A 209 -11.08 5.95 -1.10
C GLY A 209 -11.62 6.92 -2.14
N ASP A 210 -12.86 7.35 -2.02
CA ASP A 210 -13.47 8.27 -2.99
C ASP A 210 -13.29 9.76 -2.70
N THR A 211 -12.64 10.11 -1.59
CA THR A 211 -12.52 11.49 -1.11
C THR A 211 -11.12 12.06 -1.39
N SER A 212 -11.08 13.30 -1.86
CA SER A 212 -9.91 14.18 -1.84
C SER A 212 -10.11 15.23 -0.76
N VAL A 213 -9.09 15.47 0.05
CA VAL A 213 -9.18 16.38 1.20
C VAL A 213 -8.27 17.57 0.98
N TRP A 214 -8.83 18.77 1.08
CA TRP A 214 -8.11 20.04 1.07
C TRP A 214 -8.02 20.56 2.49
N PHE A 215 -6.80 20.71 2.97
CA PHE A 215 -6.53 21.50 4.15
C PHE A 215 -6.52 22.98 3.78
N HIS A 216 -7.50 23.72 4.28
CA HIS A 216 -7.55 25.17 4.17
C HIS A 216 -6.98 25.77 5.47
N GLY A 217 -5.74 26.23 5.39
CA GLY A 217 -5.05 26.84 6.51
C GLY A 217 -5.81 28.06 7.05
N PRO A 218 -5.66 28.39 8.35
CA PRO A 218 -6.44 29.43 8.98
C PRO A 218 -6.15 30.80 8.35
N VAL A 219 -7.13 31.34 7.63
CA VAL A 219 -7.17 32.73 7.19
C VAL A 219 -8.18 33.45 8.06
N GLU A 220 -7.78 34.54 8.72
CA GLU A 220 -8.66 35.26 9.63
C GLU A 220 -9.93 35.73 8.90
N GLY A 221 -11.09 35.29 9.37
CA GLY A 221 -12.39 35.60 8.76
C GLY A 221 -12.78 34.73 7.55
N LEU A 222 -12.00 33.71 7.22
CA LEU A 222 -12.31 32.75 6.16
C LEU A 222 -12.13 31.31 6.68
N VAL A 223 -13.22 30.69 7.10
CA VAL A 223 -13.25 29.30 7.57
C VAL A 223 -13.41 28.33 6.41
N ALA A 224 -12.87 27.11 6.53
CA ALA A 224 -12.98 26.10 5.48
C ALA A 224 -14.42 25.72 5.11
N THR A 225 -15.43 26.00 5.94
CA THR A 225 -16.84 25.75 5.62
C THR A 225 -17.46 26.85 4.76
N ASP A 226 -16.82 28.00 4.60
CA ASP A 226 -17.30 29.06 3.72
C ASP A 226 -17.13 28.64 2.23
N PRO A 227 -18.16 28.73 1.37
CA PRO A 227 -18.03 28.41 -0.05
C PRO A 227 -16.93 29.21 -0.78
N SER A 228 -16.59 30.40 -0.30
CA SER A 228 -15.49 31.20 -0.86
C SER A 228 -14.11 30.67 -0.49
N ALA A 229 -13.98 29.85 0.57
CA ALA A 229 -12.73 29.20 0.93
C ALA A 229 -12.39 28.06 -0.04
N PHE A 230 -13.39 27.29 -0.44
CA PHE A 230 -13.27 26.22 -1.44
C PHE A 230 -14.61 25.97 -2.13
N SER A 231 -14.60 25.94 -3.46
CA SER A 231 -15.77 25.61 -4.25
C SER A 231 -15.42 24.76 -5.47
N LEU A 232 -16.09 23.62 -5.60
CA LEU A 232 -16.04 22.79 -6.81
C LEU A 232 -17.00 23.38 -7.85
N GLN A 233 -16.44 23.92 -8.94
CA GLN A 233 -17.16 24.66 -9.97
C GLN A 233 -17.70 23.75 -11.08
N ARG A 234 -16.88 22.79 -11.52
CA ARG A 234 -17.19 21.91 -12.64
C ARG A 234 -16.64 20.52 -12.40
N PHE A 235 -17.36 19.50 -12.85
CA PHE A 235 -16.90 18.12 -12.91
C PHE A 235 -17.47 17.46 -14.16
N THR A 236 -16.64 16.75 -14.91
CA THR A 236 -17.03 16.01 -16.11
C THR A 236 -16.38 14.63 -16.15
N VAL A 237 -17.10 13.66 -16.70
CA VAL A 237 -16.59 12.33 -17.07
C VAL A 237 -16.74 12.19 -18.58
N ASP A 238 -15.65 11.93 -19.30
CA ASP A 238 -15.59 11.92 -20.77
C ASP A 238 -16.24 13.15 -21.42
N GLY A 239 -16.03 14.32 -20.80
CA GLY A 239 -16.61 15.59 -21.24
C GLY A 239 -18.07 15.82 -20.85
N HIS A 240 -18.78 14.80 -20.35
CA HIS A 240 -20.16 14.93 -19.86
C HIS A 240 -20.20 15.51 -18.46
N ALA A 241 -20.88 16.66 -18.28
CA ALA A 241 -21.03 17.30 -16.98
C ALA A 241 -21.81 16.43 -15.98
N ARG A 242 -21.31 16.37 -14.75
CA ARG A 242 -21.96 15.67 -13.64
C ARG A 242 -22.48 16.68 -12.62
N GLN A 243 -23.55 16.31 -11.92
CA GLN A 243 -24.16 17.16 -10.90
C GLN A 243 -23.27 17.20 -9.65
N ILE A 244 -23.04 18.40 -9.13
CA ILE A 244 -22.29 18.64 -7.90
C ILE A 244 -23.29 18.91 -6.77
N THR A 245 -23.15 18.19 -5.66
CA THR A 245 -23.93 18.42 -4.44
C THR A 245 -22.99 18.86 -3.33
N ARG A 246 -23.36 19.92 -2.61
CA ARG A 246 -22.60 20.43 -1.46
C ARG A 246 -23.32 20.12 -0.16
N THR A 247 -22.58 19.64 0.83
CA THR A 247 -23.03 19.46 2.22
C THR A 247 -22.00 20.05 3.16
N GLU A 248 -22.41 20.54 4.32
CA GLU A 248 -21.50 21.08 5.33
C GLU A 248 -21.91 20.65 6.74
N ASP A 249 -20.92 20.54 7.63
CA ASP A 249 -21.11 20.51 9.07
C ASP A 249 -20.34 21.66 9.74
N ALA A 250 -20.17 21.62 11.07
CA ALA A 250 -19.49 22.66 11.82
C ALA A 250 -17.99 22.83 11.48
N THR A 251 -17.38 21.82 10.84
CA THR A 251 -15.92 21.70 10.68
C THR A 251 -15.47 21.38 9.25
N VAL A 252 -16.36 20.84 8.41
CA VAL A 252 -16.05 20.44 7.03
C VAL A 252 -17.16 20.84 6.07
N GLN A 253 -16.79 21.24 4.86
CA GLN A 253 -17.69 21.21 3.70
C GLN A 253 -17.25 20.12 2.72
N ILE A 254 -18.20 19.41 2.14
CA ILE A 254 -17.98 18.30 1.21
C ILE A 254 -18.77 18.56 -0.06
N TYR A 255 -18.10 18.52 -1.20
CA TYR A 255 -18.72 18.45 -2.52
C TYR A 255 -18.69 17.00 -3.00
N ALA A 256 -19.84 16.44 -3.34
CA ALA A 256 -19.98 15.09 -3.85
C ALA A 256 -20.51 15.10 -5.28
N VAL A 257 -19.95 14.22 -6.11
CA VAL A 257 -20.32 14.03 -7.51
C VAL A 257 -20.58 12.56 -7.76
N ASP A 258 -21.70 12.22 -8.40
CA ASP A 258 -21.97 10.87 -8.89
C ASP A 258 -21.27 10.69 -10.25
N VAL A 259 -20.26 9.82 -10.28
CA VAL A 259 -19.49 9.42 -11.47
C VAL A 259 -20.34 8.54 -12.39
N GLY A 260 -21.30 7.80 -11.83
CA GLY A 260 -22.12 6.82 -12.54
C GLY A 260 -21.76 5.39 -12.17
N ALA A 261 -22.76 4.57 -11.84
CA ALA A 261 -22.56 3.15 -11.51
C ALA A 261 -22.14 2.34 -12.76
N GLU A 262 -22.65 2.75 -13.92
CA GLU A 262 -22.31 2.22 -15.24
C GLU A 262 -20.83 2.39 -15.55
N VAL A 263 -20.29 3.58 -15.27
CA VAL A 263 -18.88 3.90 -15.54
C VAL A 263 -17.93 3.01 -14.72
N VAL A 264 -18.28 2.77 -13.45
CA VAL A 264 -17.51 1.88 -12.56
C VAL A 264 -17.63 0.42 -13.00
N ALA A 265 -18.84 -0.01 -13.38
CA ALA A 265 -19.09 -1.39 -13.80
C ALA A 265 -18.37 -1.76 -15.11
N ASP A 266 -18.21 -0.81 -16.03
CA ASP A 266 -17.52 -1.02 -17.30
C ASP A 266 -16.02 -1.29 -17.12
N ALA A 267 -15.44 -0.85 -15.99
CA ALA A 267 -14.03 -1.02 -15.63
C ALA A 267 -13.06 -0.58 -16.75
N GLN A 268 -13.45 0.44 -17.51
CA GLN A 268 -12.65 1.04 -18.58
C GLN A 268 -12.05 2.38 -18.15
N PRO A 269 -10.92 2.79 -18.76
CA PRO A 269 -10.39 4.13 -18.55
C PRO A 269 -11.34 5.21 -19.07
N VAL A 270 -11.57 6.24 -18.26
CA VAL A 270 -12.33 7.45 -18.61
C VAL A 270 -11.51 8.70 -18.32
N VAL A 271 -11.83 9.80 -18.99
CA VAL A 271 -11.23 11.11 -18.74
C VAL A 271 -12.08 11.87 -17.72
N VAL A 272 -11.53 12.11 -16.54
CA VAL A 272 -12.14 12.97 -15.53
C VAL A 272 -11.53 14.36 -15.64
N SER A 273 -12.38 15.39 -15.66
CA SER A 273 -11.94 16.78 -15.51
C SER A 273 -12.77 17.48 -14.46
N PHE A 274 -12.11 18.23 -13.59
CA PHE A 274 -12.79 19.06 -12.61
C PHE A 274 -12.09 20.40 -12.43
N THR A 275 -12.85 21.39 -11.98
CA THR A 275 -12.34 22.72 -11.67
C THR A 275 -12.82 23.13 -10.30
N PHE A 276 -11.91 23.58 -9.44
CA PHE A 276 -12.24 24.18 -8.17
C PHE A 276 -11.58 25.55 -8.03
N THR A 277 -12.17 26.37 -7.16
CA THR A 277 -11.64 27.67 -6.77
C THR A 277 -11.36 27.67 -5.27
N THR A 278 -10.26 28.26 -4.84
CA THR A 278 -9.93 28.43 -3.42
C THR A 278 -9.31 29.80 -3.18
N ARG A 279 -9.47 30.32 -1.96
CA ARG A 279 -8.91 31.60 -1.52
C ARG A 279 -7.75 31.41 -0.56
N ILE A 280 -6.63 32.05 -0.88
CA ILE A 280 -5.41 32.04 -0.06
C ILE A 280 -4.96 33.47 0.26
N ALA A 281 -4.29 33.66 1.39
CA ALA A 281 -3.76 34.97 1.76
C ALA A 281 -2.55 35.36 0.90
N GLN A 282 -2.53 36.59 0.37
CA GLN A 282 -1.39 37.09 -0.42
C GLN A 282 -0.09 37.13 0.41
N ALA A 283 -0.21 37.40 1.70
CA ALA A 283 0.91 37.45 2.65
C ALA A 283 1.45 36.06 3.04
N GLY A 284 0.83 34.96 2.57
CA GLY A 284 1.32 33.61 2.81
C GLY A 284 2.59 33.28 2.02
N HIS A 285 2.82 33.95 0.88
CA HIS A 285 3.97 33.76 -0.02
C HIS A 285 4.18 32.33 -0.53
N VAL A 286 3.19 31.45 -0.34
CA VAL A 286 3.29 30.04 -0.64
C VAL A 286 1.95 29.47 -1.10
N LEU A 287 1.99 28.67 -2.16
CA LEU A 287 0.91 27.81 -2.60
C LEU A 287 1.50 26.41 -2.79
N ARG A 288 0.97 25.47 -2.01
CA ARG A 288 1.33 24.06 -2.08
C ARG A 288 0.33 23.34 -2.99
N PHE A 289 0.85 22.54 -3.91
CA PHE A 289 0.08 21.71 -4.81
C PHE A 289 0.56 20.27 -4.65
N ASP A 290 -0.31 19.38 -4.16
CA ASP A 290 0.00 17.95 -3.99
C ASP A 290 -0.80 17.10 -4.97
N THR A 291 -0.18 16.00 -5.41
CA THR A 291 -0.93 14.85 -5.95
C THR A 291 -1.51 14.06 -4.77
N ASP A 292 -2.81 13.79 -4.77
CA ASP A 292 -3.50 12.97 -3.75
C ASP A 292 -3.60 11.49 -4.14
N ARG A 293 -3.39 11.16 -5.42
CA ARG A 293 -3.33 9.81 -5.97
C ARG A 293 -2.01 9.53 -6.67
N PRO A 294 -1.58 8.26 -6.75
CA PRO A 294 -0.49 7.87 -7.64
C PRO A 294 -0.79 8.38 -9.05
N THR A 295 0.06 9.28 -9.54
CA THR A 295 -0.18 10.03 -10.77
C THR A 295 1.00 9.82 -11.72
N ARG A 296 0.72 9.38 -12.95
CA ARG A 296 1.72 9.21 -14.00
C ARG A 296 1.59 10.30 -15.05
N GLY A 297 2.71 10.92 -15.42
CA GLY A 297 2.74 11.89 -16.52
C GLY A 297 2.09 13.23 -16.17
N LEU A 298 2.49 13.83 -15.04
CA LEU A 298 1.95 15.10 -14.58
C LEU A 298 2.51 16.28 -15.40
N ALA A 299 1.63 17.13 -15.92
CA ALA A 299 1.94 18.42 -16.50
C ALA A 299 1.17 19.53 -15.77
N VAL A 300 1.87 20.56 -15.30
CA VAL A 300 1.28 21.71 -14.60
C VAL A 300 1.65 23.00 -15.33
N GLU A 301 0.66 23.84 -15.60
CA GLU A 301 0.83 25.22 -16.06
C GLU A 301 0.26 26.17 -15.00
N MET A 302 1.11 27.08 -14.50
CA MET A 302 0.76 28.13 -13.54
C MET A 302 0.76 29.48 -14.24
N ASN A 303 -0.38 30.15 -14.27
CA ASN A 303 -0.59 31.49 -14.79
C ASN A 303 -0.82 32.45 -13.61
N TYR A 304 -0.08 33.56 -13.58
CA TYR A 304 -0.18 34.54 -12.51
C TYR A 304 -0.20 35.98 -13.03
N ASP A 305 -0.77 36.14 -14.22
CA ASP A 305 -0.97 37.43 -14.87
C ASP A 305 -1.88 38.34 -14.06
N ASP A 306 -1.53 39.62 -14.03
CA ASP A 306 -2.30 40.67 -13.36
C ASP A 306 -2.60 40.40 -11.87
N ALA A 307 -1.88 39.47 -11.23
CA ALA A 307 -2.01 39.14 -9.82
C ALA A 307 -1.26 40.11 -8.89
N GLY A 308 -0.54 41.10 -9.44
CA GLY A 308 0.35 41.97 -8.64
C GLY A 308 1.55 41.22 -8.04
N ILE A 309 1.93 40.11 -8.68
CA ILE A 309 3.08 39.28 -8.34
C ILE A 309 4.26 39.72 -9.20
N SER A 310 5.30 40.22 -8.55
CA SER A 310 6.52 40.67 -9.20
C SER A 310 7.37 39.51 -9.68
N ARG A 311 7.43 38.44 -8.87
CA ARG A 311 8.20 37.24 -9.16
C ARG A 311 7.54 36.02 -8.53
N MET A 312 7.38 34.96 -9.32
CA MET A 312 7.00 33.63 -8.86
C MET A 312 8.22 32.70 -8.96
N ARG A 313 8.33 31.72 -8.05
CA ARG A 313 9.29 30.63 -8.12
C ARG A 313 8.54 29.32 -7.89
N MET A 314 9.05 28.25 -8.51
CA MET A 314 8.51 26.91 -8.36
C MET A 314 9.63 25.98 -7.88
N PHE A 315 9.30 25.18 -6.89
CA PHE A 315 10.13 24.09 -6.39
C PHE A 315 9.32 22.81 -6.48
N ASP A 316 9.93 21.72 -6.92
CA ASP A 316 9.31 20.42 -6.83
C ASP A 316 9.85 19.67 -5.60
N TYR A 317 8.99 18.87 -4.97
CA TYR A 317 9.38 17.91 -3.93
C TYR A 317 9.04 16.50 -4.42
N THR A 318 9.43 16.22 -5.65
CA THR A 318 9.26 14.91 -6.27
C THR A 318 10.44 13.99 -5.91
N ALA A 319 10.22 12.68 -5.92
CA ALA A 319 11.24 11.72 -5.50
C ALA A 319 12.53 11.87 -6.34
N PRO A 320 13.73 11.95 -5.71
CA PRO A 320 14.98 12.09 -6.42
C PRO A 320 15.30 10.84 -7.26
N GLY A 321 15.49 10.98 -8.57
CA GLY A 321 15.96 9.90 -9.45
C GLY A 321 15.15 9.65 -10.73
N ALA A 322 13.96 10.24 -10.85
CA ALA A 322 13.27 10.33 -12.13
C ALA A 322 14.03 11.26 -13.09
N ARG A 323 13.82 11.12 -14.41
CA ARG A 323 14.29 12.10 -15.40
C ARG A 323 14.00 13.50 -14.86
N ARG A 324 15.01 14.40 -14.90
CA ARG A 324 14.85 15.76 -14.36
C ARG A 324 13.54 16.35 -14.92
N PRO A 325 12.63 16.80 -14.05
CA PRO A 325 11.41 17.42 -14.53
C PRO A 325 11.78 18.60 -15.42
N LEU A 326 11.06 18.76 -16.52
CA LEU A 326 11.26 19.92 -17.37
C LEU A 326 10.54 21.10 -16.71
N ILE A 327 11.34 22.03 -16.22
CA ILE A 327 10.89 23.32 -15.70
C ILE A 327 11.19 24.35 -16.79
N ASP A 328 10.14 24.96 -17.31
CA ASP A 328 10.25 26.05 -18.28
C ASP A 328 9.57 27.30 -17.71
N GLU A 329 10.35 28.38 -17.61
CA GLU A 329 9.89 29.71 -17.25
C GLU A 329 9.83 30.51 -18.55
N SER A 330 8.64 30.57 -19.14
CA SER A 330 8.43 31.30 -20.39
C SER A 330 7.61 32.56 -20.09
N ALA A 331 8.20 33.73 -20.27
CA ALA A 331 7.44 34.96 -20.47
C ALA A 331 6.85 34.92 -21.89
N SER A 332 5.55 34.64 -22.02
CA SER A 332 4.85 34.66 -23.30
C SER A 332 4.28 36.07 -23.54
N PRO A 333 4.03 36.50 -24.80
CA PRO A 333 3.15 37.65 -25.06
C PRO A 333 1.74 37.52 -24.44
N THR A 334 1.36 36.31 -24.00
CA THR A 334 0.13 35.99 -23.28
C THR A 334 0.34 35.84 -21.76
N GLY A 335 1.42 36.42 -21.21
CA GLY A 335 1.64 36.53 -19.78
C GLY A 335 2.80 35.75 -19.16
N GLN A 336 2.97 35.91 -17.83
CA GLN A 336 3.94 35.22 -16.99
C GLN A 336 3.43 33.82 -16.62
N ARG A 337 4.18 32.80 -17.04
CA ARG A 337 3.81 31.39 -16.83
C ARG A 337 4.97 30.55 -16.34
N LEU A 338 4.67 29.61 -15.46
CA LEU A 338 5.57 28.53 -15.07
C LEU A 338 5.01 27.19 -15.54
N ARG A 339 5.84 26.40 -16.20
CA ARG A 339 5.49 25.05 -16.63
C ARG A 339 6.35 24.01 -15.92
N PHE A 340 5.70 22.94 -15.52
CA PHE A 340 6.30 21.74 -14.97
C PHE A 340 5.80 20.53 -15.73
N SER A 341 6.70 19.61 -16.08
CA SER A 341 6.30 18.28 -16.56
C SER A 341 7.18 17.18 -16.00
N HIS A 342 6.54 16.07 -15.63
CA HIS A 342 7.18 14.90 -15.06
C HIS A 342 6.67 13.62 -15.75
N ASP A 343 7.54 13.03 -16.56
CA ASP A 343 7.32 11.74 -17.25
C ASP A 343 7.73 10.58 -16.31
N GLY A 344 6.88 10.30 -15.33
CA GLY A 344 7.11 9.31 -14.28
C GLY A 344 5.94 9.19 -13.31
N TRP A 345 6.08 8.34 -12.30
CA TRP A 345 5.10 8.19 -11.22
C TRP A 345 5.42 9.16 -10.07
N LEU A 346 4.40 9.93 -9.67
CA LEU A 346 4.38 10.71 -8.44
C LEU A 346 3.45 10.00 -7.45
N PHE A 347 3.93 9.81 -6.23
CA PHE A 347 3.13 9.24 -5.15
C PHE A 347 2.41 10.34 -4.35
N PRO A 348 1.29 10.01 -3.68
CA PRO A 348 0.60 10.93 -2.79
C PRO A 348 1.54 11.75 -1.89
N ARG A 349 1.24 13.04 -1.69
CA ARG A 349 2.08 14.02 -0.97
C ARG A 349 3.38 14.44 -1.69
N SER A 350 3.59 14.00 -2.93
CA SER A 350 4.54 14.64 -3.85
C SER A 350 3.86 15.79 -4.59
N GLY A 351 4.63 16.75 -5.09
CA GLY A 351 4.03 17.88 -5.80
C GLY A 351 4.95 19.08 -5.98
N LEU A 352 4.34 20.26 -6.02
CA LEU A 352 4.94 21.54 -6.35
C LEU A 352 4.68 22.57 -5.25
N LEU A 353 5.68 23.41 -5.02
CA LEU A 353 5.62 24.57 -4.15
C LEU A 353 5.83 25.81 -4.99
N PHE A 354 4.81 26.66 -5.08
CA PHE A 354 4.90 27.97 -5.69
C PHE A 354 5.13 29.01 -4.59
N THR A 355 6.13 29.87 -4.78
CA THR A 355 6.38 31.00 -3.87
C THR A 355 6.45 32.30 -4.64
N TRP A 356 6.04 33.40 -4.02
CA TRP A 356 5.99 34.68 -4.70
C TRP A 356 6.48 35.86 -3.87
N THR A 357 6.86 36.92 -4.57
CA THR A 357 7.07 38.26 -4.03
C THR A 357 6.15 39.24 -4.74
N LEU A 358 5.45 40.08 -3.97
CA LEU A 358 4.45 41.01 -4.50
C LEU A 358 5.09 42.32 -4.97
N ASP A 359 4.48 42.97 -5.96
CA ASP A 359 4.96 44.27 -6.47
C ASP A 359 5.05 45.33 -5.36
N ARG A 360 4.06 45.33 -4.45
CA ARG A 360 4.03 46.24 -3.30
C ARG A 360 5.21 46.04 -2.34
N GLU A 361 5.73 44.83 -2.23
CA GLU A 361 6.85 44.51 -1.34
C GLU A 361 8.16 44.99 -1.92
N ILE A 362 8.34 44.79 -3.23
CA ILE A 362 9.47 45.37 -3.96
C ILE A 362 9.44 46.89 -3.86
N ALA A 363 8.26 47.50 -4.07
CA ALA A 363 8.10 48.95 -3.97
C ALA A 363 8.38 49.49 -2.55
N LEU A 364 8.01 48.75 -1.49
CA LEU A 364 8.32 49.12 -0.11
C LEU A 364 9.82 48.99 0.19
N ALA A 365 10.47 47.93 -0.28
CA ALA A 365 11.90 47.72 -0.10
C ALA A 365 12.76 48.78 -0.80
N LEU A 366 12.27 49.34 -1.91
CA LEU A 366 12.96 50.38 -2.69
C LEU A 366 12.75 51.80 -2.14
N LYS A 367 11.89 52.03 -1.14
CA LYS A 367 11.73 53.35 -0.51
C LYS A 367 12.86 53.61 0.50
N PRO A 368 13.73 54.62 0.29
CA PRO A 368 14.75 54.99 1.27
C PRO A 368 14.10 55.47 2.58
N GLY A 369 14.67 55.08 3.71
CA GLY A 369 14.05 55.12 5.04
C GLY A 369 13.45 56.47 5.46
N GLN A 370 12.12 56.48 5.65
CA GLN A 370 11.44 57.46 6.51
C GLN A 370 11.48 57.09 8.01
N HIS A 371 12.08 55.95 8.37
CA HIS A 371 12.17 55.50 9.76
C HIS A 371 13.27 56.17 10.60
N ASN A 372 14.24 56.87 9.99
CA ASN A 372 15.31 57.54 10.74
C ASN A 372 15.04 59.00 11.14
N ALA A 373 13.88 59.59 10.80
CA ALA A 373 13.61 61.01 11.09
C ALA A 373 12.93 61.30 12.45
N ARG A 374 12.58 60.28 13.25
CA ARG A 374 11.90 60.47 14.55
C ARG A 374 12.75 60.24 15.81
N GLN A 375 14.03 59.88 15.70
CA GLN A 375 14.93 59.74 16.86
C GLN A 375 16.07 60.77 16.93
N GLY A 376 16.05 61.81 16.08
CA GLY A 376 17.08 62.85 16.03
C GLY A 376 16.62 64.23 16.50
N LYS A 377 15.82 64.32 17.56
CA LYS A 377 15.56 65.58 18.28
C LYS A 377 15.29 65.25 19.73
N THR A 378 16.32 65.23 20.56
CA THR A 378 16.47 65.97 21.83
C THR A 378 17.78 65.52 22.45
N LEU A 379 18.79 66.38 22.43
CA LEU A 379 19.86 66.50 23.43
C LEU A 379 20.90 67.45 22.83
N ASP A 380 20.61 68.75 22.94
CA ASP A 380 21.67 69.74 22.90
C ASP A 380 21.36 70.88 23.88
N GLY A 381 22.35 71.20 24.71
CA GLY A 381 22.45 72.48 25.41
C GLY A 381 21.76 72.65 26.77
N ARG A 382 22.42 72.19 27.85
CA ARG A 382 22.72 73.04 29.04
C ARG A 382 23.59 72.27 30.06
N ALA A 383 24.90 72.43 29.95
CA ALA A 383 25.81 72.27 31.07
C ALA A 383 26.04 73.66 31.69
N HIS A 384 25.62 73.84 32.94
CA HIS A 384 25.96 75.00 33.76
C HIS A 384 27.25 74.66 34.53
N GLU A 385 28.31 75.45 34.32
CA GLU A 385 29.47 75.49 35.20
C GLU A 385 29.16 76.31 36.47
N PRO A 386 29.74 75.96 37.63
CA PRO A 386 29.60 76.70 38.87
C PRO A 386 30.71 77.75 39.02
N SER A 387 30.35 78.97 39.43
CA SER A 387 31.29 79.97 39.95
C SER A 387 31.00 80.21 41.42
N ALA A 388 32.03 80.08 42.26
CA ALA A 388 31.99 80.31 43.68
C ALA A 388 32.30 81.78 44.06
N ARG A 389 31.82 82.14 45.26
CA ARG A 389 32.19 83.23 46.18
C ARG A 389 31.42 84.56 46.06
N SER A 390 30.58 84.80 47.06
CA SER A 390 30.91 85.58 48.26
C SER A 390 30.02 85.17 49.42
#